data_AF-S6SZT2-F1
#
_entry.id   AF-S6SZT2-F1
#
_cell.length_a   1.000
_cell.length_b   1.000
_cell.length_c   1.000
_cell.angle_alpha   90.00
_cell.angle_beta   90.00
_cell.angle_gamma   90.00
#
_symmetry.space_group_name_H-M   'P 1'
#
loop_
_entity.id
_entity.type
_entity.pdbx_description
1 polymer ?
#
loop_
_entity_poly.entity_id
_entity_poly.type
_entity_poly.pdbx_seq_one_letter_code
_entity_poly.pdbx_strand_id
1 'polypeptide(L)'
;MDFVVDYASFLAKTVTLVIAIVVVLVAIAAVRGKGRRKSAGQLQVTRLNDFYKGLRERLEQSLLDKDRLKALRKEQGKALKKDKKLAEPKARVYVLDFDGDIKASATESMRHEITALLTLATDKDEVVLRLESGGGMVHSYGLASSQLARIRQAGIPLTVCIDKVAASGG
;
A
#
# COMPACT_ATOMS: atom_id res chain seq x y z
N MET A 1 67.45 18.08 -18.59
CA MET A 1 66.52 17.03 -19.07
C MET A 1 65.79 16.36 -17.91
N ASP A 2 66.33 16.39 -16.70
CA ASP A 2 65.78 15.69 -15.52
C ASP A 2 64.46 16.26 -14.98
N PHE A 3 64.28 17.59 -15.05
CA PHE A 3 63.04 18.24 -14.56
C PHE A 3 61.77 17.79 -15.31
N VAL A 4 61.87 17.54 -16.63
CA VAL A 4 60.73 17.07 -17.44
C VAL A 4 60.40 15.62 -17.12
N VAL A 5 61.41 14.79 -16.85
CA VAL A 5 61.25 13.38 -16.46
C VAL A 5 60.65 13.27 -15.06
N ASP A 6 61.13 14.09 -14.12
CA ASP A 6 60.59 14.13 -12.75
C ASP A 6 59.13 14.62 -12.74
N TYR A 7 58.80 15.67 -13.50
CA TYR A 7 57.44 16.16 -13.64
C TYR A 7 56.52 15.13 -14.31
N ALA A 8 56.98 14.47 -15.38
CA ALA A 8 56.23 13.41 -16.04
C ALA A 8 55.97 12.21 -15.10
N SER A 9 56.94 11.86 -14.25
CA SER A 9 56.78 10.80 -13.25
C SER A 9 55.77 11.15 -12.17
N PHE A 10 55.74 12.42 -11.73
CA PHE A 10 54.77 12.93 -10.77
C PHE A 10 53.35 12.98 -11.36
N LEU A 11 53.24 13.41 -12.62
CA LEU A 11 51.98 13.43 -13.36
C LEU A 11 51.42 12.01 -13.55
N ALA A 12 52.26 11.03 -13.90
CA ALA A 12 51.85 9.65 -14.03
C ALA A 12 51.33 9.07 -12.69
N LYS A 13 52.01 9.36 -11.58
CA LYS A 13 51.60 8.93 -10.22
C LYS A 13 50.26 9.55 -9.79
N THR A 14 50.04 10.82 -10.08
CA THR A 14 48.77 11.50 -9.75
C THR A 14 47.61 11.01 -10.60
N VAL A 15 47.82 10.82 -11.91
CA VAL A 15 46.80 10.26 -12.81
C VAL A 15 46.44 8.83 -12.41
N THR A 16 47.42 7.98 -12.12
CA THR A 16 47.16 6.59 -11.67
C THR A 16 46.43 6.53 -10.33
N LEU A 17 46.73 7.45 -9.39
CA LEU A 17 46.00 7.58 -8.14
C LEU A 17 44.52 7.97 -8.36
N VAL A 18 44.26 8.94 -9.23
CA VAL A 18 42.89 9.37 -9.55
C VAL A 18 42.10 8.23 -10.21
N ILE A 19 42.72 7.51 -11.16
CA ILE A 19 42.09 6.34 -11.81
C ILE A 19 41.77 5.26 -10.77
N ALA A 20 42.71 4.96 -9.86
CA ALA A 20 42.48 3.99 -8.79
C ALA A 20 41.29 4.37 -7.90
N ILE A 21 41.18 5.65 -7.52
CA ILE A 21 40.05 6.16 -6.72
C ILE A 21 38.73 6.02 -7.48
N VAL A 22 38.69 6.38 -8.77
CA VAL A 22 37.48 6.24 -9.60
C VAL A 22 37.04 4.78 -9.72
N VAL A 23 37.98 3.87 -9.97
CA VAL A 23 37.70 2.42 -10.05
C VAL A 23 37.12 1.90 -8.74
N VAL A 24 37.69 2.31 -7.59
CA VAL A 24 37.18 1.94 -6.26
C VAL A 24 35.76 2.48 -6.04
N LEU A 25 35.50 3.74 -6.40
CA LEU A 25 34.16 4.34 -6.27
C LEU A 25 33.12 3.64 -7.14
N VAL A 26 33.47 3.29 -8.38
CA VAL A 26 32.59 2.53 -9.29
C VAL A 26 32.33 1.12 -8.75
N ALA A 27 33.35 0.43 -8.24
CA ALA A 27 33.19 -0.89 -7.63
C ALA A 27 32.26 -0.85 -6.41
N ILE A 28 32.41 0.15 -5.53
CA ILE A 28 31.53 0.36 -4.38
C ILE A 28 30.10 0.65 -4.84
N ALA A 29 29.91 1.51 -5.84
CA ALA A 29 28.60 1.84 -6.38
C ALA A 29 27.90 0.63 -7.02
N ALA A 30 28.64 -0.21 -7.77
CA ALA A 30 28.12 -1.41 -8.41
C ALA A 30 27.69 -2.47 -7.38
N VAL A 31 28.44 -2.64 -6.29
CA VAL A 31 28.09 -3.56 -5.19
C VAL A 31 26.85 -3.04 -4.44
N ARG A 32 26.73 -1.72 -4.22
CA ARG A 32 25.56 -1.12 -3.56
C ARG A 32 24.30 -1.16 -4.41
N GLY A 33 24.43 -1.09 -5.74
CA GLY A 33 23.31 -1.15 -6.70
C GLY A 33 22.64 -2.52 -6.78
N LYS A 34 23.40 -3.61 -6.56
CA LYS A 34 22.88 -4.99 -6.65
C LYS A 34 22.05 -5.43 -5.43
N GLY A 35 22.25 -4.80 -4.27
CA GLY A 35 21.55 -5.13 -3.01
C GLY A 35 20.22 -4.41 -2.81
N ARG A 36 19.91 -3.40 -3.62
CA ARG A 36 18.66 -2.65 -3.51
C ARG A 36 17.57 -3.42 -4.26
N ARG A 37 17.05 -4.48 -3.62
CA ARG A 37 15.70 -5.00 -3.95
C ARG A 37 14.82 -3.78 -4.15
N LYS A 38 14.15 -3.68 -5.31
CA LYS A 38 13.20 -2.61 -5.62
C LYS A 38 12.41 -2.32 -4.35
N SER A 39 12.46 -1.06 -3.90
CA SER A 39 11.89 -0.60 -2.65
C SER A 39 10.57 -1.31 -2.38
N ALA A 40 10.46 -1.97 -1.22
CA ALA A 40 9.17 -2.40 -0.72
C ALA A 40 8.24 -1.19 -0.81
N GLY A 41 7.12 -1.34 -1.51
CA GLY A 41 6.10 -0.29 -1.55
C GLY A 41 5.67 0.09 -0.13
N GLN A 42 5.13 1.29 0.04
CA GLN A 42 4.55 1.70 1.31
C GLN A 42 3.11 1.18 1.41
N LEU A 43 2.76 0.49 2.49
CA LEU A 43 1.38 0.13 2.78
C LEU A 43 0.68 1.34 3.42
N GLN A 44 -0.33 1.89 2.74
CA GLN A 44 -1.15 2.97 3.28
C GLN A 44 -2.45 2.38 3.82
N VAL A 45 -2.74 2.64 5.09
CA VAL A 45 -3.97 2.16 5.74
C VAL A 45 -4.80 3.36 6.17
N THR A 46 -6.03 3.45 5.67
CA THR A 46 -6.97 4.53 5.98
C THR A 46 -8.17 3.98 6.73
N ARG A 47 -8.54 4.61 7.86
CA ARG A 47 -9.74 4.23 8.63
C ARG A 47 -10.96 4.96 8.09
N LEU A 48 -11.74 4.29 7.23
CA LEU A 48 -12.98 4.86 6.67
C LEU A 48 -13.98 5.27 7.75
N ASN A 49 -14.04 4.54 8.86
CA ASN A 49 -14.90 4.88 9.99
C ASN A 49 -14.63 6.29 10.54
N ASP A 50 -13.38 6.73 10.59
CA ASP A 50 -13.01 8.03 11.14
C ASP A 50 -13.37 9.15 10.14
N PHE A 51 -13.23 8.88 8.85
CA PHE A 51 -13.68 9.78 7.78
C PHE A 51 -15.19 10.03 7.84
N TYR A 52 -16.01 8.97 7.86
CA TYR A 52 -17.47 9.11 7.91
C TYR A 52 -17.96 9.71 9.23
N LYS A 53 -17.32 9.41 10.36
CA LYS A 53 -17.61 10.08 11.64
C LYS A 53 -17.38 11.58 11.54
N GLY A 54 -16.24 12.01 11.00
CA GLY A 54 -15.93 13.42 10.83
C GLY A 54 -16.94 14.13 9.92
N LEU A 55 -17.37 13.48 8.83
CA LEU A 55 -18.40 14.02 7.95
C LEU A 55 -19.75 14.18 8.67
N ARG A 56 -20.16 13.14 9.40
CA ARG A 56 -21.39 13.15 10.21
C ARG A 56 -21.36 14.25 11.27
N GLU A 57 -20.27 14.39 12.00
CA GLU A 57 -20.11 15.40 13.05
C GLU A 57 -20.25 16.83 12.52
N ARG A 58 -19.73 17.11 11.31
CA ARG A 58 -19.88 18.42 10.67
C ARG A 58 -21.33 18.70 10.31
N LEU A 59 -22.03 17.71 9.77
CA LEU A 59 -23.47 17.84 9.44
C LEU A 59 -24.33 18.01 10.70
N GLU A 60 -24.05 17.24 11.75
CA GLU A 60 -24.75 17.37 13.03
C GLU A 60 -24.55 18.77 13.63
N GLN A 61 -23.34 19.34 13.53
CA GLN A 61 -23.05 20.69 14.03
C GLN A 61 -23.78 21.80 13.26
N SER A 62 -24.02 21.61 11.96
CA SER A 62 -24.74 22.60 11.15
C SER A 62 -26.26 22.49 11.27
N LEU A 63 -26.79 21.30 11.56
CA LEU A 63 -28.23 21.03 11.54
C LEU A 63 -28.88 21.01 12.93
N LEU A 64 -28.13 20.76 14.01
CA LEU A 64 -28.68 20.58 15.36
C LEU A 64 -28.36 21.74 16.29
N ASP A 65 -29.33 22.10 17.14
CA ASP A 65 -29.13 23.06 18.21
C ASP A 65 -28.20 22.53 19.31
N LYS A 66 -27.61 23.44 20.11
CA LYS A 66 -26.63 23.13 21.16
C LYS A 66 -27.09 22.05 22.14
N ASP A 67 -28.36 22.04 22.52
CA ASP A 67 -28.88 21.07 23.49
C ASP A 67 -29.04 19.67 22.89
N ARG A 68 -29.47 19.57 21.63
CA ARG A 68 -29.55 18.31 20.90
C ARG A 68 -28.15 17.73 20.65
N LEU A 69 -27.18 18.56 20.29
CA LEU A 69 -25.77 18.16 20.16
C LEU A 69 -25.20 17.60 21.47
N LYS A 70 -25.47 18.24 22.60
CA LYS A 70 -25.03 17.75 23.92
C LYS A 70 -25.66 16.39 24.26
N ALA A 71 -26.96 16.22 24.00
CA ALA A 71 -27.65 14.96 24.23
C ALA A 71 -27.04 13.82 23.38
N LEU A 72 -26.81 14.08 22.09
CA LEU A 72 -26.29 13.11 21.13
C LEU A 72 -24.85 12.69 21.48
N ARG A 73 -23.98 13.63 21.86
CA ARG A 73 -22.62 13.33 22.36
C ARG A 73 -22.64 12.52 23.65
N LYS A 74 -23.57 12.82 24.57
CA LYS A 74 -23.72 12.06 25.82
C LYS A 74 -24.12 10.62 25.55
N GLU A 75 -25.01 10.39 24.58
CA GLU A 75 -25.43 9.06 24.16
C GLU A 75 -24.29 8.27 23.49
N GLN A 76 -23.59 8.88 22.52
CA GLN A 76 -22.42 8.27 21.87
C GLN A 76 -21.34 7.91 22.89
N GLY A 77 -21.07 8.79 23.86
CA GLY A 77 -20.11 8.52 24.95
C GLY A 77 -20.51 7.33 25.82
N LYS A 78 -21.81 7.10 26.06
CA LYS A 78 -22.30 5.90 26.77
C LYS A 78 -22.14 4.64 25.92
N ALA A 79 -22.44 4.70 24.63
CA ALA A 79 -22.28 3.58 23.71
C ALA A 79 -20.81 3.13 23.61
N LEU A 80 -19.88 4.08 23.46
CA LEU A 80 -18.43 3.80 23.43
C LEU A 80 -17.93 3.15 24.73
N LYS A 81 -18.48 3.56 25.88
CA LYS A 81 -18.13 2.94 27.18
C LYS A 81 -18.67 1.53 27.31
N LYS A 82 -19.84 1.22 26.75
CA LYS A 82 -20.39 -0.15 26.70
C LYS A 82 -19.56 -1.03 25.78
N ASP A 83 -19.22 -0.52 24.60
CA ASP A 83 -18.37 -1.21 23.63
C ASP A 83 -17.00 -1.57 24.20
N LYS A 84 -16.36 -0.66 24.97
CA LYS A 84 -15.08 -0.96 25.62
C LYS A 84 -15.14 -2.06 26.68
N LYS A 85 -16.32 -2.36 27.23
CA LYS A 85 -16.51 -3.42 28.23
C LYS A 85 -16.73 -4.79 27.59
N LEU A 86 -17.26 -4.83 26.38
CA LEU A 86 -17.39 -6.03 25.57
C LEU A 86 -16.07 -6.25 24.84
N ALA A 87 -15.12 -6.93 25.49
CA ALA A 87 -13.77 -7.19 24.99
C ALA A 87 -13.73 -8.19 23.82
N GLU A 88 -14.80 -8.29 23.04
CA GLU A 88 -14.85 -9.19 21.90
C GLU A 88 -14.22 -8.54 20.67
N PRO A 89 -13.41 -9.29 19.91
CA PRO A 89 -12.85 -8.79 18.65
C PRO A 89 -13.98 -8.53 17.67
N LYS A 90 -14.19 -7.24 17.35
CA LYS A 90 -15.15 -6.83 16.32
C LYS A 90 -14.69 -7.28 14.95
N ALA A 91 -15.62 -7.85 14.19
CA ALA A 91 -15.45 -8.10 12.76
C ALA A 91 -15.03 -6.81 12.04
N ARG A 92 -14.03 -6.91 11.17
CA ARG A 92 -13.50 -5.81 10.38
C ARG A 92 -13.85 -6.03 8.91
N VAL A 93 -14.11 -4.92 8.23
CA VAL A 93 -14.24 -4.90 6.77
C VAL A 93 -12.99 -4.24 6.21
N TYR A 94 -12.23 -4.98 5.43
CA TYR A 94 -11.07 -4.48 4.69
C TYR A 94 -11.51 -4.08 3.29
N VAL A 95 -11.23 -2.84 2.90
CA VAL A 95 -11.53 -2.36 1.55
C VAL A 95 -10.22 -2.27 0.77
N LEU A 96 -10.17 -2.95 -0.36
CA LEU A 96 -9.07 -2.91 -1.32
C LEU A 96 -9.57 -2.26 -2.62
N ASP A 97 -8.72 -1.45 -3.24
CA ASP A 97 -9.04 -0.82 -4.52
C ASP A 97 -8.22 -1.50 -5.64
N PHE A 98 -8.86 -1.88 -6.73
CA PHE A 98 -8.22 -2.41 -7.92
C PHE A 98 -8.63 -1.61 -9.14
N ASP A 99 -7.70 -0.75 -9.58
CA ASP A 99 -7.77 -0.02 -10.84
C ASP A 99 -7.03 -0.82 -11.92
N GLY A 100 -7.81 -1.49 -12.76
CA GLY A 100 -7.36 -2.41 -13.78
C GLY A 100 -7.10 -1.71 -15.11
N ASP A 101 -5.83 -1.67 -15.52
CA ASP A 101 -5.41 -1.32 -16.87
C ASP A 101 -5.29 -2.56 -17.78
N ILE A 102 -4.95 -2.36 -19.06
CA ILE A 102 -4.79 -3.46 -20.03
C ILE A 102 -3.77 -4.52 -19.58
N LYS A 103 -2.77 -4.13 -18.79
CA LYS A 103 -1.70 -5.01 -18.31
C LYS A 103 -1.98 -5.61 -16.93
N ALA A 104 -3.09 -5.24 -16.29
CA ALA A 104 -3.39 -5.48 -14.89
C ALA A 104 -2.23 -5.08 -13.96
N SER A 105 -1.62 -3.90 -14.20
CA SER A 105 -0.43 -3.43 -13.48
C SER A 105 -0.65 -3.34 -11.95
N ALA A 106 -1.87 -3.06 -11.51
CA ALA A 106 -2.26 -3.02 -10.10
C ALA A 106 -2.16 -4.38 -9.38
N THR A 107 -2.02 -5.49 -10.11
CA THR A 107 -1.90 -6.84 -9.55
C THR A 107 -0.70 -7.00 -8.63
N GLU A 108 0.42 -6.33 -8.92
CA GLU A 108 1.61 -6.38 -8.08
C GLU A 108 1.35 -5.74 -6.71
N SER A 109 0.75 -4.55 -6.68
CA SER A 109 0.36 -3.87 -5.44
C SER A 109 -0.66 -4.68 -4.66
N MET A 110 -1.73 -5.13 -5.34
CA MET A 110 -2.78 -5.95 -4.74
C MET A 110 -2.24 -7.24 -4.12
N ARG A 111 -1.26 -7.90 -4.76
CA ARG A 111 -0.58 -9.08 -4.19
C ARG A 111 0.07 -8.77 -2.84
N HIS A 112 0.73 -7.62 -2.72
CA HIS A 112 1.37 -7.20 -1.47
C HIS A 112 0.33 -6.85 -0.40
N GLU A 113 -0.73 -6.14 -0.78
CA GLU A 113 -1.84 -5.79 0.12
C GLU A 113 -2.55 -7.03 0.66
N ILE A 114 -2.91 -7.98 -0.22
CA ILE A 114 -3.53 -9.26 0.16
C ILE A 114 -2.59 -10.05 1.08
N THR A 115 -1.29 -10.07 0.79
CA THR A 115 -0.33 -10.78 1.65
C THR A 115 -0.25 -10.14 3.04
N ALA A 116 -0.28 -8.81 3.14
CA ALA A 116 -0.32 -8.12 4.42
C ALA A 116 -1.66 -8.38 5.15
N LEU A 117 -2.78 -8.31 4.45
CA LEU A 117 -4.11 -8.55 4.99
C LEU A 117 -4.24 -9.96 5.58
N LEU A 118 -3.80 -10.98 4.84
CA LEU A 118 -3.87 -12.37 5.26
C LEU A 118 -3.03 -12.69 6.52
N THR A 119 -2.11 -11.81 6.92
CA THR A 119 -1.35 -11.99 8.17
C THR A 119 -2.14 -11.63 9.43
N LEU A 120 -3.26 -10.90 9.27
CA LEU A 120 -4.05 -10.34 10.38
C LEU A 120 -5.54 -10.67 10.31
N ALA A 121 -6.07 -10.89 9.11
CA ALA A 121 -7.49 -11.13 8.90
C ALA A 121 -7.91 -12.52 9.41
N THR A 122 -9.14 -12.60 9.89
CA THR A 122 -9.77 -13.81 10.44
C THR A 122 -11.00 -14.19 9.63
N ASP A 123 -11.56 -15.37 9.90
CA ASP A 123 -12.82 -15.88 9.31
C ASP A 123 -14.05 -15.02 9.64
N LYS A 124 -13.96 -14.17 10.65
CA LYS A 124 -15.00 -13.20 11.04
C LYS A 124 -14.92 -11.88 10.26
N ASP A 125 -13.81 -11.63 9.56
CA ASP A 125 -13.61 -10.41 8.79
C ASP A 125 -14.16 -10.55 7.37
N GLU A 126 -14.34 -9.45 6.66
CA GLU A 126 -14.75 -9.42 5.25
C GLU A 126 -13.75 -8.60 4.45
N VAL A 127 -13.47 -9.02 3.21
CA VAL A 127 -12.73 -8.21 2.24
C VAL A 127 -13.68 -7.74 1.14
N VAL A 128 -13.73 -6.43 0.94
CA VAL A 128 -14.45 -5.79 -0.16
C VAL A 128 -13.42 -5.28 -1.16
N LEU A 129 -13.48 -5.77 -2.40
CA LEU A 129 -12.67 -5.26 -3.50
C LEU A 129 -13.51 -4.29 -4.33
N ARG A 130 -13.09 -3.03 -4.40
CA ARG A 130 -13.62 -2.06 -5.37
C ARG A 130 -12.87 -2.22 -6.68
N LEU A 131 -13.61 -2.66 -7.69
CA LEU A 131 -13.09 -2.98 -9.01
C LEU A 131 -13.52 -1.92 -10.01
N GLU A 132 -12.53 -1.33 -10.67
CA GLU A 132 -12.71 -0.56 -11.90
C GLU A 132 -11.75 -1.12 -12.94
N SER A 133 -12.28 -1.75 -14.00
CA SER A 133 -11.47 -2.28 -15.09
C SER A 133 -12.24 -2.34 -16.40
N GLY A 134 -11.67 -1.72 -17.44
CA GLY A 134 -12.14 -1.85 -18.82
C GLY A 134 -11.75 -3.18 -19.49
N GLY A 135 -11.05 -4.07 -18.78
CA GLY A 135 -10.48 -5.31 -19.30
C GLY A 135 -9.04 -5.18 -19.79
N GLY A 136 -8.52 -6.26 -20.34
CA GLY A 136 -7.12 -6.32 -20.77
C GLY A 136 -6.65 -7.72 -21.14
N MET A 137 -5.35 -7.95 -21.02
CA MET A 137 -4.73 -9.24 -21.36
C MET A 137 -5.17 -10.35 -20.40
N VAL A 138 -5.68 -11.45 -20.94
CA VAL A 138 -6.20 -12.60 -20.18
C VAL A 138 -5.21 -13.14 -19.15
N HIS A 139 -3.93 -13.29 -19.52
CA HIS A 139 -2.92 -13.85 -18.60
C HIS A 139 -2.70 -12.97 -17.36
N SER A 140 -2.79 -11.64 -17.51
CA SER A 140 -2.51 -10.69 -16.44
C SER A 140 -3.65 -10.68 -15.42
N TYR A 141 -4.90 -10.69 -15.91
CA TYR A 141 -6.07 -10.80 -15.06
C TYR A 141 -6.22 -12.19 -14.43
N GLY A 142 -5.72 -13.25 -15.09
CA GLY A 142 -5.58 -14.57 -14.46
C GLY A 142 -4.72 -14.55 -13.20
N LEU A 143 -3.61 -13.81 -13.22
CA LEU A 143 -2.80 -13.60 -12.01
C LEU A 143 -3.58 -12.81 -10.94
N ALA A 144 -4.29 -11.75 -11.31
CA ALA A 144 -5.13 -10.98 -10.38
C ALA A 144 -6.18 -11.86 -9.69
N SER A 145 -6.90 -12.67 -10.48
CA SER A 145 -7.88 -13.64 -10.00
C SER A 145 -7.25 -14.66 -9.03
N SER A 146 -6.04 -15.15 -9.32
CA SER A 146 -5.33 -16.05 -8.40
C SER A 146 -5.01 -15.42 -7.04
N GLN A 147 -4.80 -14.09 -6.99
CA GLN A 147 -4.57 -13.40 -5.73
C GLN A 147 -5.87 -13.27 -4.92
N LEU A 148 -6.99 -12.98 -5.57
CA LEU A 148 -8.31 -12.96 -4.93
C LEU A 148 -8.72 -14.34 -4.42
N ALA A 149 -8.37 -15.41 -5.16
CA ALA A 149 -8.60 -16.79 -4.71
C ALA A 149 -7.91 -17.09 -3.37
N ARG A 150 -6.76 -16.49 -3.07
CA ARG A 150 -6.07 -16.67 -1.77
C ARG A 150 -6.92 -16.18 -0.59
N ILE A 151 -7.70 -15.12 -0.77
CA ILE A 151 -8.62 -14.60 0.26
C ILE A 151 -9.70 -15.65 0.56
N ARG A 152 -10.33 -16.16 -0.49
CA ARG A 152 -11.37 -17.20 -0.37
C ARG A 152 -10.82 -18.49 0.23
N GLN A 153 -9.62 -18.91 -0.16
CA GLN A 153 -8.95 -20.10 0.36
C GLN A 153 -8.58 -19.97 1.84
N ALA A 154 -8.34 -18.75 2.33
CA ALA A 154 -8.15 -18.46 3.75
C ALA A 154 -9.46 -18.49 4.56
N GLY A 155 -10.61 -18.78 3.92
CA GLY A 155 -11.92 -18.83 4.57
C GLY A 155 -12.53 -17.44 4.83
N ILE A 156 -11.97 -16.38 4.23
CA ILE A 156 -12.43 -15.01 4.43
C ILE A 156 -13.46 -14.67 3.35
N PRO A 157 -14.66 -14.20 3.71
CA PRO A 157 -15.63 -13.62 2.78
C PRO A 157 -15.01 -12.57 1.87
N LEU A 158 -15.19 -12.73 0.56
CA LEU A 158 -14.74 -11.78 -0.47
C LEU A 158 -15.95 -11.26 -1.25
N THR A 159 -16.17 -9.97 -1.18
CA THR A 159 -17.20 -9.23 -1.93
C THR A 159 -16.54 -8.36 -2.98
N VAL A 160 -16.98 -8.44 -4.23
CA VAL A 160 -16.48 -7.59 -5.32
C VAL A 160 -17.53 -6.54 -5.64
N CYS A 161 -17.16 -5.27 -5.51
CA CYS A 161 -17.99 -4.11 -5.83
C CYS A 161 -17.47 -3.48 -7.12
N ILE A 162 -18.28 -3.51 -8.18
CA ILE A 162 -17.97 -2.83 -9.44
C ILE A 162 -18.26 -1.35 -9.25
N ASP A 163 -17.23 -0.51 -9.26
CA ASP A 163 -17.39 0.94 -9.07
C ASP A 163 -17.96 1.59 -10.34
N LYS A 164 -17.25 1.39 -11.46
CA LYS A 164 -17.61 2.00 -12.74
C LYS A 164 -17.78 1.00 -13.88
N VAL A 165 -16.83 0.07 -14.03
CA VAL A 165 -16.83 -0.90 -15.11
C VAL A 165 -16.06 -2.15 -14.67
N ALA A 166 -16.55 -3.31 -15.10
CA ALA A 166 -15.85 -4.59 -15.02
C ALA A 166 -16.15 -5.33 -16.32
N ALA A 167 -15.20 -5.31 -17.25
CA ALA A 167 -15.38 -5.83 -18.60
C ALA A 167 -14.25 -6.80 -19.01
N SER A 168 -14.59 -7.76 -19.88
CA SER A 168 -13.66 -8.76 -20.41
C SER A 168 -13.00 -9.61 -19.31
N GLY A 169 -11.76 -9.31 -18.93
CA GLY A 169 -11.03 -9.99 -17.86
C GLY A 169 -11.18 -9.36 -16.47
N GLY A 170 -11.78 -8.16 -16.40
CA GLY A 170 -12.10 -7.45 -15.17
C GLY A 170 -13.24 -8.10 -14.41
#